data_AF-A0A8K0JNM9-F1
#
_entry.id   AF-A0A8K0JNM9-F1
#
_cell.length_a   1.000
_cell.length_b   1.000
_cell.length_c   1.000
_cell.angle_alpha   90.00
_cell.angle_beta   90.00
_cell.angle_gamma   90.00
#
_symmetry.space_group_name_H-M   'P 1'
#
loop_
_entity.id
_entity.type
_entity.pdbx_description
1 polymer ?
#
loop_
_entity_poly.entity_id
_entity_poly.type
_entity_poly.pdbx_seq_one_letter_code
_entity_poly.pdbx_strand_id
1 'polypeptide(L)'
;MPDFLHGKPWPEDNFPPKTDQDKQKLQEFFGTTANVGDRLAELKSVASSLKSEGYTHISLYGFCWGGKVATVAAGEKDLFKSVAIVHPAMLDVKDVDGIDVPFGFYPSKDEPSDTVKEFQEALSKKAFADKNDYKHYEKMHHGWAAARADLKDPENKKAFEDVYGRLATFFGPNNQ
;
A
#
# COMPACT_ATOMS: atom_id res chain seq x y z
N MET A 1 -15.59 0.68 3.65
CA MET A 1 -14.33 -0.09 3.57
C MET A 1 -14.61 -1.49 4.09
N PRO A 2 -14.37 -2.56 3.32
CA PRO A 2 -14.53 -3.94 3.78
C PRO A 2 -13.61 -4.23 4.97
N ASP A 3 -14.05 -5.06 5.90
CA ASP A 3 -13.21 -5.55 6.99
C ASP A 3 -12.44 -6.80 6.54
N PHE A 4 -11.22 -6.59 6.05
CA PHE A 4 -10.33 -7.66 5.64
C PHE A 4 -9.78 -8.47 6.82
N LEU A 5 -9.87 -7.98 8.06
CA LEU A 5 -9.32 -8.68 9.23
C LEU A 5 -10.39 -9.44 10.02
N HIS A 6 -11.64 -9.45 9.54
CA HIS A 6 -12.74 -10.26 10.08
C HIS A 6 -12.96 -10.04 11.58
N GLY A 7 -12.90 -8.78 12.03
CA GLY A 7 -13.04 -8.39 13.43
C GLY A 7 -11.85 -8.77 14.32
N LYS A 8 -10.74 -9.24 13.74
CA LYS A 8 -9.53 -9.69 14.44
C LYS A 8 -8.31 -8.86 14.03
N PRO A 9 -8.31 -7.53 14.22
CA PRO A 9 -7.14 -6.72 13.91
C PRO A 9 -5.97 -7.05 14.83
N TRP A 10 -4.76 -6.75 14.38
CA TRP A 10 -3.60 -6.76 15.27
C TRP A 10 -3.77 -5.68 16.36
N PRO A 11 -3.60 -5.99 17.66
CA PRO A 11 -3.74 -5.01 18.73
C PRO A 11 -2.71 -3.88 18.62
N GLU A 12 -3.15 -2.63 18.75
CA GLU A 12 -2.27 -1.45 18.66
C GLU A 12 -1.16 -1.46 19.72
N ASP A 13 -1.49 -1.80 20.96
CA ASP A 13 -0.53 -1.87 22.08
C ASP A 13 0.60 -2.91 21.85
N ASN A 14 0.38 -3.83 20.92
CA ASN A 14 1.34 -4.87 20.54
C ASN A 14 2.19 -4.46 19.31
N PHE A 15 2.08 -3.22 18.84
CA PHE A 15 2.86 -2.72 17.70
C PHE A 15 3.68 -1.46 18.07
N PRO A 16 4.98 -1.40 17.73
CA PRO A 16 5.78 -2.44 17.08
C PRO A 16 6.08 -3.62 18.03
N PRO A 17 6.31 -4.84 17.51
CA PRO A 17 6.69 -5.98 18.33
C PRO A 17 8.04 -5.71 19.03
N LYS A 18 8.10 -5.95 20.35
CA LYS A 18 9.27 -5.61 21.19
C LYS A 18 10.16 -6.81 21.48
N THR A 19 9.58 -8.01 21.54
CA THR A 19 10.30 -9.26 21.81
C THR A 19 10.28 -10.17 20.58
N ASP A 20 11.17 -11.17 20.56
CA ASP A 20 11.14 -12.18 19.48
C ASP A 20 9.84 -13.00 19.50
N GLN A 21 9.24 -13.19 20.67
CA GLN A 21 7.92 -13.79 20.79
C GLN A 21 6.83 -12.93 20.14
N ASP A 22 6.88 -11.60 20.31
CA ASP A 22 5.92 -10.69 19.66
C ASP A 22 6.11 -10.69 18.14
N LYS A 23 7.36 -10.75 17.66
CA LYS A 23 7.66 -10.88 16.23
C LYS A 23 7.10 -12.19 15.66
N GLN A 24 7.24 -13.30 16.38
CA GLN A 24 6.67 -14.59 15.97
C GLN A 24 5.14 -14.54 15.90
N LYS A 25 4.47 -13.95 16.89
CA LYS A 25 3.01 -13.77 16.88
C LYS A 25 2.57 -12.88 15.71
N LEU A 26 3.30 -11.81 15.43
CA LEU A 26 3.00 -10.93 14.29
C LEU A 26 3.19 -11.67 12.95
N GLN A 27 4.23 -12.51 12.85
CA GLN A 27 4.44 -13.35 11.68
C GLN A 27 3.31 -14.39 11.51
N GLU A 28 2.86 -15.01 12.60
CA GLU A 28 1.72 -15.94 12.59
C GLU A 28 0.43 -15.23 12.17
N PHE A 29 0.20 -14.01 12.65
CA PHE A 29 -0.91 -13.17 12.23
C PHE A 29 -0.89 -12.92 10.71
N PHE A 30 0.27 -12.58 10.15
CA PHE A 30 0.45 -12.46 8.71
C PHE A 30 0.34 -13.78 7.94
N GLY A 31 0.62 -14.91 8.59
CA GLY A 31 0.42 -16.23 7.99
C GLY A 31 -1.03 -16.69 7.97
N THR A 32 -1.88 -16.12 8.84
CA THR A 32 -3.26 -16.56 9.10
C THR A 32 -4.28 -15.46 8.82
N THR A 33 -4.68 -14.68 9.84
CA THR A 33 -5.73 -13.67 9.72
C THR A 33 -5.41 -12.63 8.65
N ALA A 34 -4.16 -12.19 8.55
CA ALA A 34 -3.68 -11.22 7.57
C ALA A 34 -2.91 -11.88 6.41
N ASN A 35 -3.21 -13.13 6.07
CA ASN A 35 -2.61 -13.82 4.93
C ASN A 35 -2.85 -13.04 3.64
N VAL A 36 -1.78 -12.63 2.95
CA VAL A 36 -1.87 -11.79 1.74
C VAL A 36 -2.68 -12.46 0.62
N GLY A 37 -2.56 -13.78 0.45
CA GLY A 37 -3.27 -14.52 -0.60
C GLY A 37 -4.78 -14.57 -0.36
N ASP A 38 -5.19 -14.88 0.87
CA ASP A 38 -6.61 -14.92 1.24
C ASP A 38 -7.26 -13.53 1.08
N ARG A 39 -6.53 -12.49 1.46
CA ARG A 39 -7.02 -11.10 1.43
C ARG A 39 -7.04 -10.53 0.02
N LEU A 40 -6.10 -10.96 -0.83
CA LEU A 40 -6.16 -10.71 -2.27
C LEU A 40 -7.41 -11.32 -2.89
N ALA A 41 -7.76 -12.57 -2.55
CA ALA A 41 -8.97 -13.22 -3.08
C ALA A 41 -10.24 -12.45 -2.70
N GLU A 42 -10.34 -11.99 -1.45
CA GLU A 42 -11.45 -11.15 -0.99
C GLU A 42 -11.48 -9.79 -1.69
N LEU A 43 -10.32 -9.15 -1.85
CA LEU A 43 -10.19 -7.89 -2.56
C LEU A 43 -10.64 -8.00 -4.03
N LYS A 44 -10.28 -9.11 -4.71
CA LYS A 44 -10.74 -9.41 -6.07
C LYS A 44 -12.26 -9.59 -6.12
N SER A 45 -12.86 -10.22 -5.11
CA SER A 45 -14.32 -10.36 -4.99
C SER A 45 -15.00 -9.00 -4.87
N VAL A 46 -14.47 -8.11 -4.02
CA VAL A 46 -14.97 -6.73 -3.88
C VAL A 46 -14.91 -5.97 -5.21
N ALA A 47 -13.76 -6.01 -5.90
CA ALA A 47 -13.61 -5.36 -7.20
C ALA A 47 -14.57 -5.94 -8.27
N SER A 48 -14.79 -7.25 -8.25
CA SER A 48 -15.73 -7.91 -9.15
C SER A 48 -17.18 -7.52 -8.87
N SER A 49 -17.56 -7.37 -7.60
CA SER A 49 -18.89 -6.86 -7.20
C SER A 49 -19.10 -5.44 -7.73
N LEU A 50 -18.14 -4.54 -7.52
CA LEU A 50 -18.21 -3.17 -8.04
C LEU A 50 -18.36 -3.16 -9.57
N LYS A 51 -17.62 -4.00 -10.30
CA LYS A 51 -17.81 -4.13 -11.75
C LYS A 51 -19.21 -4.58 -12.14
N SER A 52 -19.78 -5.54 -11.41
CA SER A 52 -21.15 -6.01 -11.65
C SER A 52 -22.22 -4.94 -11.40
N GLU A 53 -21.93 -3.97 -10.53
CA GLU A 53 -22.75 -2.78 -10.28
C GLU A 53 -22.55 -1.69 -11.36
N GLY A 54 -21.66 -1.90 -12.33
CA GLY A 54 -21.42 -0.99 -13.45
C GLY A 54 -20.22 -0.06 -13.28
N TYR A 55 -19.44 -0.18 -12.21
CA TYR A 55 -18.20 0.60 -12.06
C TYR A 55 -17.13 0.09 -13.03
N THR A 56 -16.68 0.95 -13.94
CA THR A 56 -15.70 0.60 -14.99
C THR A 56 -14.27 1.01 -14.65
N HIS A 57 -14.10 1.96 -13.73
CA HIS A 57 -12.80 2.47 -13.27
C HIS A 57 -12.69 2.27 -11.77
N ILE A 58 -11.91 1.25 -11.39
CA ILE A 58 -11.64 0.92 -9.99
C ILE A 58 -10.14 1.07 -9.79
N SER A 59 -9.74 1.79 -8.75
CA SER A 59 -8.36 1.95 -8.34
C SER A 59 -8.22 1.57 -6.88
N LEU A 60 -7.01 1.25 -6.45
CA LEU A 60 -6.74 0.74 -5.12
C LEU A 60 -5.58 1.50 -4.50
N TYR A 61 -5.64 1.75 -3.20
CA TYR A 61 -4.44 2.06 -2.45
C TYR A 61 -4.41 1.37 -1.10
N GLY A 62 -3.20 1.12 -0.60
CA GLY A 62 -2.96 0.37 0.62
C GLY A 62 -1.93 1.03 1.54
N PHE A 63 -2.16 0.88 2.85
CA PHE A 63 -1.27 1.36 3.92
C PHE A 63 -0.61 0.18 4.62
N CYS A 64 0.67 0.30 5.01
CA CYS A 64 1.35 -0.73 5.83
C CYS A 64 1.22 -2.13 5.17
N TRP A 65 0.67 -3.10 5.88
CA TRP A 65 0.34 -4.44 5.39
C TRP A 65 -0.62 -4.41 4.19
N GLY A 66 -1.61 -3.51 4.20
CA GLY A 66 -2.48 -3.30 3.05
C GLY A 66 -1.73 -2.81 1.81
N GLY A 67 -0.55 -2.18 2.00
CA GLY A 67 0.39 -1.88 0.91
C GLY A 67 0.87 -3.14 0.20
N LYS A 68 1.25 -4.20 0.94
CA LYS A 68 1.64 -5.48 0.34
C LYS A 68 0.51 -6.12 -0.46
N VAL A 69 -0.71 -6.14 0.11
CA VAL A 69 -1.89 -6.67 -0.59
C VAL A 69 -2.16 -5.88 -1.86
N ALA A 70 -2.07 -4.55 -1.81
CA ALA A 70 -2.25 -3.69 -2.96
C ALA A 70 -1.17 -3.90 -4.03
N THR A 71 0.11 -4.02 -3.66
CA THR A 71 1.20 -4.31 -4.59
C THR A 71 0.94 -5.59 -5.38
N VAL A 72 0.56 -6.69 -4.70
CA VAL A 72 0.27 -7.95 -5.38
C VAL A 72 -0.99 -7.84 -6.25
N ALA A 73 -2.00 -7.08 -5.82
CA ALA A 73 -3.20 -6.81 -6.60
C ALA A 73 -2.94 -5.98 -7.87
N ALA A 74 -1.81 -5.29 -7.98
CA ALA A 74 -1.47 -4.46 -9.14
C ALA A 74 -1.20 -5.27 -10.43
N GLY A 75 -1.09 -6.60 -10.33
CA GLY A 75 -1.10 -7.49 -11.50
C GLY A 75 -2.50 -7.77 -12.06
N GLU A 76 -3.55 -7.47 -11.30
CA GLU A 76 -4.95 -7.70 -11.69
C GLU A 76 -5.48 -6.55 -12.55
N LYS A 77 -4.82 -6.24 -13.67
CA LYS A 77 -5.11 -5.09 -14.55
C LYS A 77 -6.53 -5.05 -15.13
N ASP A 78 -7.18 -6.20 -15.18
CA ASP A 78 -8.59 -6.26 -15.56
C ASP A 78 -9.43 -5.62 -14.46
N LEU A 79 -9.11 -5.84 -13.18
CA LEU A 79 -9.86 -5.35 -12.03
C LEU A 79 -9.48 -3.91 -11.64
N PHE A 80 -8.19 -3.59 -11.60
CA PHE A 80 -7.68 -2.29 -11.14
C PHE A 80 -7.05 -1.50 -12.29
N LYS A 81 -7.29 -0.20 -12.34
CA LYS A 81 -6.71 0.72 -13.34
C LYS A 81 -5.42 1.36 -12.89
N SER A 82 -5.26 1.54 -11.58
CA SER A 82 -4.06 2.05 -10.95
C SER A 82 -4.03 1.63 -9.50
N VAL A 83 -2.81 1.53 -8.95
CA VAL A 83 -2.58 1.14 -7.56
C VAL A 83 -1.63 2.11 -6.90
N ALA A 84 -1.83 2.42 -5.61
CA ALA A 84 -0.83 3.14 -4.83
C ALA A 84 -0.56 2.48 -3.47
N ILE A 85 0.66 2.64 -2.96
CA ILE A 85 1.05 2.15 -1.64
C ILE A 85 1.71 3.28 -0.84
N VAL A 86 1.36 3.36 0.44
CA VAL A 86 1.87 4.38 1.36
C VAL A 86 2.43 3.68 2.59
N HIS A 87 3.69 4.02 2.95
CA HIS A 87 4.47 3.37 4.02
C HIS A 87 4.30 1.83 4.01
N PRO A 88 4.70 1.14 2.93
CA PRO A 88 4.37 -0.28 2.77
C PRO A 88 5.17 -1.17 3.72
N ALA A 89 4.51 -2.20 4.25
CA ALA A 89 5.19 -3.31 4.91
C ALA A 89 5.53 -4.41 3.90
N MET A 90 6.51 -5.26 4.22
CA MET A 90 6.91 -6.41 3.38
C MET A 90 7.30 -6.05 1.94
N LEU A 91 7.96 -4.90 1.75
CA LEU A 91 8.45 -4.46 0.46
C LEU A 91 9.44 -5.47 -0.11
N ASP A 92 9.18 -5.96 -1.32
CA ASP A 92 10.06 -6.87 -2.06
C ASP A 92 10.16 -6.40 -3.52
N VAL A 93 11.40 -6.20 -4.00
CA VAL A 93 11.68 -5.75 -5.38
C VAL A 93 11.11 -6.72 -6.40
N LYS A 94 11.01 -8.02 -6.07
CA LYS A 94 10.45 -9.05 -6.96
C LYS A 94 8.97 -8.83 -7.26
N ASP A 95 8.25 -8.13 -6.39
CA ASP A 95 6.83 -7.83 -6.65
C ASP A 95 6.67 -6.94 -7.88
N VAL A 96 7.68 -6.12 -8.21
CA VAL A 96 7.62 -5.19 -9.34
C VAL A 96 7.37 -5.92 -10.65
N ASP A 97 7.87 -7.14 -10.81
CA ASP A 97 7.65 -7.95 -12.01
C ASP A 97 6.16 -8.16 -12.29
N GLY A 98 5.35 -8.37 -11.25
CA GLY A 98 3.91 -8.59 -11.35
C GLY A 98 3.06 -7.32 -11.45
N ILE A 99 3.64 -6.12 -11.33
CA ILE A 99 2.89 -4.86 -11.44
C ILE A 99 2.61 -4.56 -12.92
N ASP A 100 1.33 -4.49 -13.29
CA ASP A 100 0.86 -4.32 -14.67
C ASP A 100 0.05 -3.03 -14.90
N VAL A 101 -0.03 -2.17 -13.89
CA VAL A 101 -0.81 -0.92 -13.92
C VAL A 101 0.01 0.26 -13.37
N PRO A 102 -0.32 1.51 -13.72
CA PRO A 102 0.27 2.69 -13.10
C PRO A 102 0.30 2.59 -11.58
N PHE A 103 1.45 2.96 -11.00
CA PHE A 103 1.77 2.67 -9.61
C PHE A 103 2.25 3.93 -8.86
N GLY A 104 1.56 4.25 -7.77
CA GLY A 104 1.97 5.30 -6.81
C GLY A 104 2.77 4.70 -5.66
N PHE A 105 4.02 5.12 -5.47
CA PHE A 105 4.90 4.57 -4.44
C PHE A 105 5.37 5.65 -3.45
N TYR A 106 4.88 5.55 -2.21
CA TYR A 106 5.10 6.58 -1.17
C TYR A 106 5.71 5.97 0.11
N PRO A 107 6.99 5.55 0.09
CA PRO A 107 7.66 5.00 1.25
C PRO A 107 8.00 6.09 2.29
N SER A 108 8.15 5.66 3.54
CA SER A 108 8.64 6.44 4.66
C SER A 108 10.14 6.18 4.90
N LYS A 109 10.71 6.69 5.98
CA LYS A 109 12.12 6.45 6.34
C LYS A 109 12.39 5.08 6.95
N ASP A 110 11.33 4.39 7.39
CA ASP A 110 11.44 3.16 8.17
C ASP A 110 11.46 1.90 7.27
N GLU A 111 11.19 2.05 5.97
CA GLU A 111 11.44 0.99 4.98
C GLU A 111 12.93 0.95 4.58
N PRO A 112 13.50 -0.24 4.27
CA PRO A 112 14.91 -0.34 3.89
C PRO A 112 15.23 0.50 2.65
N SER A 113 16.11 1.49 2.80
CA SER A 113 16.38 2.49 1.74
C SER A 113 16.90 1.88 0.45
N ASP A 114 17.73 0.83 0.52
CA ASP A 114 18.24 0.13 -0.66
C ASP A 114 17.09 -0.55 -1.42
N THR A 115 16.19 -1.23 -0.69
CA THR A 115 15.00 -1.86 -1.27
C THR A 115 14.06 -0.83 -1.89
N VAL A 116 13.85 0.32 -1.24
CA VAL A 116 13.05 1.43 -1.79
C VAL A 116 13.63 1.90 -3.12
N LYS A 117 14.95 2.11 -3.17
CA LYS A 117 15.65 2.55 -4.39
C LYS A 117 15.54 1.51 -5.50
N GLU A 118 15.84 0.25 -5.22
CA GLU A 118 15.75 -0.84 -6.21
C GLU A 118 14.32 -1.02 -6.73
N PHE A 119 13.32 -0.94 -5.85
CA PHE A 119 11.91 -1.01 -6.23
C PHE A 119 11.53 0.13 -7.17
N GLN A 120 11.92 1.37 -6.86
CA GLN A 120 11.67 2.53 -7.70
C GLN A 120 12.40 2.45 -9.05
N GLU A 121 13.66 2.00 -9.06
CA GLU A 121 14.43 1.81 -10.29
C GLU A 121 13.79 0.73 -11.18
N ALA A 122 13.30 -0.36 -10.60
CA ALA A 122 12.58 -1.39 -11.33
C ALA A 122 11.24 -0.86 -11.90
N LEU A 123 10.48 -0.11 -11.10
CA LEU A 123 9.23 0.52 -11.54
C LEU A 123 9.44 1.50 -12.70
N SER A 124 10.54 2.28 -12.68
CA SER A 124 10.86 3.24 -13.74
C SER A 124 11.16 2.61 -15.11
N LYS A 125 11.35 1.29 -15.17
CA LYS A 125 11.60 0.53 -16.40
C LYS A 125 10.31 -0.05 -17.02
N LYS A 126 9.16 0.07 -16.34
CA LYS A 126 7.87 -0.40 -16.84
C LYS A 126 7.40 0.47 -18.02
N ALA A 127 6.64 -0.13 -18.94
CA ALA A 127 6.14 0.56 -20.13
C ALA A 127 5.21 1.74 -19.84
N PHE A 128 4.66 1.82 -18.63
CA PHE A 128 3.77 2.87 -18.13
C PHE A 128 4.44 3.77 -17.07
N ALA A 129 5.78 3.79 -17.02
CA ALA A 129 6.54 4.53 -16.00
C ALA A 129 6.24 6.04 -15.99
N ASP A 130 5.82 6.60 -17.13
CA ASP A 130 5.37 8.00 -17.26
C ASP A 130 4.09 8.32 -16.50
N LYS A 131 3.31 7.29 -16.13
CA LYS A 131 2.07 7.39 -15.36
C LYS A 131 2.24 7.09 -13.87
N ASN A 132 3.43 6.66 -13.44
CA ASN A 132 3.73 6.39 -12.04
C ASN A 132 3.93 7.70 -11.27
N ASP A 133 3.68 7.69 -9.95
CA ASP A 133 4.12 8.75 -9.05
C ASP A 133 4.97 8.17 -7.93
N TYR A 134 5.98 8.91 -7.49
CA TYR A 134 6.91 8.48 -6.47
C TYR A 134 7.32 9.64 -5.57
N LYS A 135 7.32 9.39 -4.26
CA LYS A 135 7.97 10.27 -3.29
C LYS A 135 8.41 9.49 -2.06
N HIS A 136 9.71 9.52 -1.78
CA HIS A 136 10.26 9.04 -0.52
C HIS A 136 10.13 10.11 0.56
N TYR A 137 9.42 9.79 1.64
CA TYR A 137 9.25 10.66 2.80
C TYR A 137 10.30 10.33 3.87
N GLU A 138 11.55 10.69 3.60
CA GLU A 138 12.73 10.38 4.43
C GLU A 138 12.69 10.91 5.88
N LYS A 139 11.78 11.84 6.18
CA LYS A 139 11.56 12.35 7.53
C LYS A 139 10.43 11.64 8.28
N MET A 140 9.52 11.00 7.56
CA MET A 140 8.29 10.45 8.12
C MET A 140 8.47 9.01 8.60
N HIS A 141 7.80 8.67 9.70
CA HIS A 141 7.77 7.32 10.28
C HIS A 141 6.69 6.44 9.64
N HIS A 142 6.83 5.13 9.75
CA HIS A 142 5.82 4.19 9.29
C HIS A 142 4.46 4.44 9.97
N GLY A 143 3.41 4.63 9.17
CA GLY A 143 2.06 4.97 9.64
C GLY A 143 1.74 6.47 9.70
N TRP A 144 2.67 7.34 9.29
CA TRP A 144 2.53 8.80 9.30
C TRP A 144 1.30 9.34 8.54
N ALA A 145 0.80 8.58 7.56
CA ALA A 145 -0.33 8.94 6.70
C ALA A 145 -1.62 8.20 7.07
N ALA A 146 -1.66 7.52 8.23
CA ALA A 146 -2.77 6.69 8.66
C ALA A 146 -3.06 6.91 10.16
N ALA A 147 -3.44 5.87 10.89
CA ALA A 147 -3.82 5.96 12.31
C ALA A 147 -2.73 6.55 13.23
N ARG A 148 -1.46 6.52 12.82
CA ARG A 148 -0.31 7.01 13.61
C ARG A 148 0.16 8.42 13.21
N ALA A 149 -0.66 9.15 12.45
CA ALA A 149 -0.37 10.53 12.07
C ALA A 149 -0.41 11.46 13.30
N ASP A 150 0.64 12.24 13.51
CA ASP A 150 0.62 13.37 14.45
C ASP A 150 0.34 14.68 13.70
N LEU A 151 -0.93 15.05 13.60
CA LEU A 151 -1.32 16.28 12.89
C LEU A 151 -1.02 17.57 13.66
N LYS A 152 -0.50 17.47 14.90
CA LYS A 152 -0.03 18.63 15.67
C LYS A 152 1.43 18.96 15.33
N ASP A 153 2.22 17.97 14.89
CA ASP A 153 3.52 18.21 14.31
C ASP A 153 3.38 18.83 12.91
N PRO A 154 3.90 20.05 12.67
CA PRO A 154 3.82 20.69 11.36
C PRO A 154 4.51 19.89 10.24
N GLU A 155 5.58 19.15 10.52
CA GLU A 155 6.25 18.34 9.49
C GLU A 155 5.38 17.15 9.09
N ASN A 156 4.82 16.41 10.05
CA ASN A 156 3.89 15.32 9.75
C ASN A 156 2.60 15.83 9.09
N LYS A 157 1.99 16.92 9.57
CA LYS A 157 0.80 17.50 8.93
C LYS A 157 1.05 17.86 7.47
N LYS A 158 2.18 18.52 7.18
CA LYS A 158 2.54 18.90 5.81
C LYS A 158 2.74 17.68 4.92
N ALA A 159 3.43 16.65 5.41
CA ALA A 159 3.56 15.41 4.66
C ALA A 159 2.19 14.77 4.43
N PHE A 160 1.32 14.74 5.46
CA PHE A 160 -0.04 14.16 5.43
C PHE A 160 -0.83 14.77 4.28
N GLU A 161 -0.91 16.09 4.26
CA GLU A 161 -1.60 16.83 3.20
C GLU A 161 -0.97 16.56 1.82
N ASP A 162 0.36 16.44 1.72
CA ASP A 162 1.06 16.17 0.46
C ASP A 162 0.74 14.78 -0.12
N VAL A 163 0.80 13.69 0.66
CA VAL A 163 0.49 12.35 0.11
C VAL A 163 -0.97 12.21 -0.29
N TYR A 164 -1.91 12.78 0.48
CA TYR A 164 -3.32 12.76 0.08
C TYR A 164 -3.58 13.62 -1.16
N GLY A 165 -2.88 14.74 -1.32
CA GLY A 165 -2.90 15.53 -2.55
C GLY A 165 -2.34 14.76 -3.76
N ARG A 166 -1.26 14.01 -3.56
CA ARG A 166 -0.69 13.12 -4.59
C ARG A 166 -1.62 11.99 -4.95
N LEU A 167 -2.21 11.29 -3.98
CA LEU A 167 -3.20 10.24 -4.22
C LEU A 167 -4.41 10.78 -4.99
N ALA A 168 -4.93 11.95 -4.61
CA ALA A 168 -6.05 12.58 -5.32
C ALA A 168 -5.68 12.95 -6.76
N THR A 169 -4.46 13.44 -6.98
CA THR A 169 -3.96 13.76 -8.34
C THR A 169 -3.75 12.47 -9.15
N PHE A 170 -3.13 11.47 -8.54
CA PHE A 170 -2.76 10.20 -9.16
C PHE A 170 -3.98 9.38 -9.59
N PHE A 171 -5.05 9.37 -8.78
CA PHE A 171 -6.32 8.73 -9.13
C PHE A 171 -7.30 9.66 -9.86
N GLY A 172 -6.92 10.92 -10.03
CA GLY A 172 -7.73 11.93 -10.68
C GLY A 172 -7.91 11.65 -12.18
N PRO A 173 -8.82 12.38 -12.83
CA PRO A 173 -9.22 12.15 -14.23
C PRO A 173 -8.08 12.27 -15.25
N ASN A 174 -6.96 12.89 -14.90
CA ASN A 174 -5.80 13.04 -15.78
C ASN A 174 -4.95 11.77 -15.89
N ASN A 175 -5.19 10.77 -15.03
CA ASN A 175 -4.47 9.50 -14.97
C ASN A 175 -5.39 8.27 -15.22
N GLN A 176 -6.62 8.48 -15.69
CA GLN A 176 -7.57 7.42 -16.07
C GLN A 176 -7.37 6.94 -17.51
#